data_AF-A0A1H0A1R0-F1
#
_entry.id   AF-A0A1H0A1R0-F1
#
_cell.length_a   1.000
_cell.length_b   1.000
_cell.length_c   1.000
_cell.angle_alpha   90.00
_cell.angle_beta   90.00
_cell.angle_gamma   90.00
#
_symmetry.space_group_name_H-M   'P 1'
#
loop_
_entity.id
_entity.type
_entity.pdbx_description
1 polymer ?
#
loop_
_entity_poly.entity_id
_entity_poly.type
_entity_poly.pdbx_seq_one_letter_code
_entity_poly.pdbx_strand_id
1 'polypeptide(L)'
;MSDSTQCLREVSCTKSRECCDKHSGHCSEHGAEIHVHVHVHAHHACCSSVPIKRVDPVDPVALPVTLPVIQLGFSENTIIDSKYSNFKQQVEAPSNYGPAGIYKKVQAVNTANASADILGSPVTAAELKARYDVLLVGLFMSSFTAADAIRLKEYAERGGVILLVCDHSPTAGAINVLQQFGHVGTLTGTFAQSYTGVSSTTEYLNTYFGDSSGIPLKGSGAFAISAAQLPAGSRVLATVGTNVLAWTVGGTLDRVVAVSDINLVSYDITGTAVDTGQEVFLNNMMAYLFDQALKSA
;
A
#
# COMPACT_ATOMS: atom_id res chain seq x y z
N MET A 1 -50.32 -0.51 -58.46
CA MET A 1 -49.66 -1.58 -57.69
C MET A 1 -48.18 -1.28 -57.72
N SER A 2 -47.63 -0.84 -56.59
CA SER A 2 -46.21 -0.61 -56.37
C SER A 2 -45.92 -1.18 -54.99
N ASP A 3 -45.17 -2.27 -54.96
CA ASP A 3 -44.68 -2.90 -53.75
C ASP A 3 -43.75 -1.96 -52.98
N SER A 4 -43.94 -1.90 -51.67
CA SER A 4 -43.08 -1.19 -50.71
C SER A 4 -42.76 -2.16 -49.57
N THR A 5 -41.92 -3.15 -49.89
CA THR A 5 -41.25 -3.99 -48.89
C THR A 5 -39.84 -3.43 -48.69
N GLN A 6 -39.66 -2.57 -47.68
CA GLN A 6 -38.37 -2.37 -47.00
C GLN A 6 -38.57 -1.49 -45.75
N CYS A 7 -38.61 -2.14 -44.58
CA CYS A 7 -38.45 -1.46 -43.29
C CYS A 7 -37.25 -2.09 -42.57
N LEU A 8 -36.06 -1.71 -43.03
CA LEU A 8 -34.83 -1.74 -42.25
C LEU A 8 -34.28 -0.32 -42.35
N ARG A 9 -34.40 0.46 -41.28
CA ARG A 9 -33.66 1.72 -41.16
C ARG A 9 -32.47 1.48 -40.26
N GLU A 10 -31.33 1.36 -40.93
CA GLU A 10 -30.01 1.55 -40.37
C GLU A 10 -29.95 2.90 -39.63
N VAL A 11 -29.30 2.90 -38.47
CA VAL A 11 -28.81 4.13 -37.86
C VAL A 11 -27.58 4.55 -38.67
N SER A 12 -27.73 5.53 -39.56
CA SER A 12 -26.57 6.13 -40.21
C SER A 12 -26.04 7.27 -39.33
N CYS A 13 -24.81 7.12 -38.83
CA CYS A 13 -24.06 8.21 -38.23
C CYS A 13 -23.30 8.92 -39.35
N THR A 14 -23.88 9.97 -39.93
CA THR A 14 -23.15 10.81 -40.89
C THR A 14 -22.31 11.82 -40.12
N LYS A 15 -20.98 11.65 -40.15
CA LYS A 15 -20.03 12.66 -39.67
C LYS A 15 -19.87 13.71 -40.76
N SER A 16 -20.52 14.87 -40.66
CA SER A 16 -20.21 15.98 -41.56
C SER A 16 -18.89 16.61 -41.12
N ARG A 17 -17.87 16.49 -41.95
CA ARG A 17 -16.69 17.34 -41.88
C ARG A 17 -16.99 18.50 -42.81
N GLU A 18 -17.38 19.65 -42.27
CA GLU A 18 -17.39 20.87 -43.08
C GLU A 18 -15.94 21.15 -43.50
N CYS A 19 -15.64 20.93 -44.77
CA CYS A 19 -14.42 21.40 -45.39
C CYS A 19 -14.45 22.93 -45.37
N CYS A 20 -13.50 23.55 -44.67
CA CYS A 20 -13.15 24.95 -44.85
C CYS A 20 -12.49 25.15 -46.22
N ASP A 21 -13.26 25.04 -47.30
CA ASP A 21 -12.84 25.43 -48.64
C ASP A 21 -13.63 26.66 -49.07
N LYS A 22 -13.14 27.82 -48.61
CA LYS A 22 -13.19 29.15 -49.25
C LYS A 22 -12.80 30.19 -48.21
N HIS A 23 -11.50 30.50 -48.13
CA HIS A 23 -10.94 31.85 -48.01
C HIS A 23 -9.44 31.71 -47.71
N SER A 24 -8.61 32.20 -48.62
CA SER A 24 -7.18 32.37 -48.42
C SER A 24 -6.93 33.45 -47.38
N GLY A 25 -6.57 33.06 -46.15
CA GLY A 25 -6.07 33.96 -45.13
C GLY A 25 -6.54 33.60 -43.72
N HIS A 26 -5.61 33.07 -42.91
CA HIS A 26 -5.68 32.90 -41.46
C HIS A 26 -6.62 31.81 -40.91
N CYS A 27 -6.05 30.62 -40.69
CA CYS A 27 -6.53 29.70 -39.65
C CYS A 27 -5.62 29.88 -38.42
N SER A 28 -6.07 30.64 -37.42
CA SER A 28 -5.46 30.66 -36.09
C SER A 28 -5.92 29.45 -35.29
N GLU A 29 -4.98 28.80 -34.61
CA GLU A 29 -5.17 27.67 -33.72
C GLU A 29 -6.11 28.03 -32.55
N HIS A 30 -7.33 27.51 -32.56
CA HIS A 30 -8.12 27.30 -31.35
C HIS A 30 -8.90 25.99 -31.48
N GLY A 31 -8.69 25.08 -30.53
CA GLY A 31 -9.37 23.79 -30.45
C GLY A 31 -10.88 23.99 -30.40
N ALA A 32 -11.56 23.54 -31.45
CA ALA A 32 -13.01 23.57 -31.52
C ALA A 32 -13.61 22.52 -30.58
N GLU A 33 -14.36 22.98 -29.58
CA GLU A 33 -15.36 22.20 -28.86
C GLU A 33 -16.31 21.54 -29.86
N ILE A 34 -16.35 20.20 -29.87
CA ILE A 34 -17.30 19.45 -30.68
C ILE A 34 -18.59 19.33 -29.88
N HIS A 35 -19.57 20.19 -30.16
CA HIS A 35 -20.94 20.01 -29.69
C HIS A 35 -21.67 19.02 -30.60
N VAL A 36 -21.94 17.81 -30.10
CA VAL A 36 -22.80 16.85 -30.78
C VAL A 36 -24.25 17.12 -30.39
N HIS A 37 -25.04 17.64 -31.33
CA HIS A 37 -26.49 17.78 -31.16
C HIS A 37 -27.18 16.53 -31.72
N VAL A 38 -27.84 15.77 -30.86
CA VAL A 38 -28.66 14.62 -31.26
C VAL A 38 -30.13 15.06 -31.25
N HIS A 39 -30.74 15.13 -32.43
CA HIS A 39 -32.20 15.28 -32.54
C HIS A 39 -32.85 13.90 -32.57
N VAL A 40 -33.59 13.58 -31.51
CA VAL A 40 -34.48 12.42 -31.45
C VAL A 40 -35.87 12.85 -31.91
N HIS A 41 -36.25 12.47 -33.12
CA HIS A 41 -37.63 12.62 -33.58
C HIS A 41 -38.49 11.47 -33.04
N ALA A 42 -39.32 11.77 -32.04
CA ALA A 42 -40.38 10.87 -31.60
C ALA A 42 -41.59 11.01 -32.55
N HIS A 43 -41.76 10.05 -33.46
CA HIS A 43 -42.99 9.94 -34.24
C HIS A 43 -44.11 9.38 -33.33
N HIS A 44 -44.89 10.28 -32.74
CA HIS A 44 -46.16 9.90 -32.13
C HIS A 44 -47.21 9.69 -33.23
N ALA A 45 -47.89 8.54 -33.14
CA ALA A 45 -48.99 8.08 -33.99
C ALA A 45 -48.58 7.45 -35.33
N CYS A 46 -48.45 6.11 -35.32
CA CYS A 46 -48.96 5.17 -36.32
C CYS A 46 -48.37 3.78 -36.08
N CYS A 47 -48.67 3.12 -34.94
CA CYS A 47 -48.55 1.66 -34.79
C CYS A 47 -49.23 1.21 -33.50
N SER A 48 -50.01 0.12 -33.58
CA SER A 48 -50.75 -0.51 -32.48
C SER A 48 -49.86 -0.86 -31.30
N SER A 49 -50.40 -0.71 -30.10
CA SER A 49 -49.76 -1.02 -28.81
C SER A 49 -49.43 -2.51 -28.66
N VAL A 50 -48.29 -2.93 -29.19
CA VAL A 50 -47.57 -4.11 -28.69
C VAL A 50 -46.87 -3.68 -27.41
N PRO A 51 -46.94 -4.43 -26.29
CA PRO A 51 -46.20 -4.11 -25.08
C PRO A 51 -44.71 -4.09 -25.41
N ILE A 52 -44.11 -2.90 -25.39
CA ILE A 52 -42.67 -2.75 -25.43
C ILE A 52 -42.16 -3.40 -24.14
N LYS A 53 -41.57 -4.61 -24.25
CA LYS A 53 -40.70 -5.13 -23.19
C LYS A 53 -39.70 -4.02 -22.91
N ARG A 54 -39.71 -3.48 -21.69
CA ARG A 54 -38.62 -2.63 -21.19
C ARG A 54 -37.34 -3.38 -21.53
N VAL A 55 -36.56 -2.82 -22.44
CA VAL A 55 -35.15 -3.18 -22.55
C VAL A 55 -34.60 -2.80 -21.19
N ASP A 56 -34.11 -3.79 -20.46
CA ASP A 56 -33.45 -3.57 -19.19
C ASP A 56 -32.44 -2.43 -19.37
N PRO A 57 -32.36 -1.47 -18.43
CA PRO A 57 -31.35 -0.42 -18.53
C PRO A 57 -30.00 -1.11 -18.74
N VAL A 58 -29.33 -0.77 -19.85
CA VAL A 58 -27.97 -1.21 -20.14
C VAL A 58 -27.20 -1.03 -18.83
N ASP A 59 -26.71 -2.14 -18.27
CA ASP A 59 -25.93 -2.12 -17.03
C ASP A 59 -24.96 -0.95 -17.13
N PRO A 60 -24.93 -0.05 -16.13
CA PRO A 60 -24.03 1.09 -16.18
C PRO A 60 -22.64 0.52 -16.41
N VAL A 61 -22.01 0.89 -17.54
CA VAL A 61 -20.64 0.51 -17.86
C VAL A 61 -19.82 0.91 -16.64
N ALA A 62 -19.43 -0.08 -15.83
CA ALA A 62 -18.67 0.16 -14.63
C ALA A 62 -17.41 0.90 -15.08
N LEU A 63 -17.25 2.14 -14.63
CA LEU A 63 -16.04 2.90 -14.86
C LEU A 63 -14.86 2.01 -14.45
N PRO A 64 -13.78 1.94 -15.24
CA PRO A 64 -12.62 1.14 -14.87
C PRO A 64 -12.18 1.53 -13.45
N VAL A 65 -12.18 0.56 -12.54
CA VAL A 65 -11.68 0.78 -11.18
C VAL A 65 -10.18 0.99 -11.29
N THR A 66 -9.73 2.24 -11.20
CA THR A 66 -8.31 2.55 -11.13
C THR A 66 -7.78 2.16 -9.75
N LEU A 67 -6.89 1.17 -9.71
CA LEU A 67 -6.25 0.77 -8.46
C LEU A 67 -5.20 1.82 -8.03
N PRO A 68 -5.07 2.09 -6.72
CA PRO A 68 -4.10 3.04 -6.19
C PRO A 68 -2.67 2.52 -6.30
N VAL A 69 -1.69 3.42 -6.36
CA VAL A 69 -0.26 3.10 -6.22
C VAL A 69 0.15 3.44 -4.79
N ILE A 70 0.77 2.51 -4.08
CA ILE A 70 1.33 2.77 -2.76
C ILE A 70 2.68 3.47 -2.90
N GLN A 71 2.83 4.63 -2.25
CA GLN A 71 4.14 5.26 -2.06
C GLN A 71 4.75 4.80 -0.74
N LEU A 72 5.75 3.91 -0.81
CA LEU A 72 6.46 3.41 0.34
C LEU A 72 7.80 4.15 0.47
N GLY A 73 7.93 4.97 1.52
CA GLY A 73 9.19 5.59 1.91
C GLY A 73 9.96 4.70 2.89
N PHE A 74 11.29 4.68 2.81
CA PHE A 74 12.12 4.00 3.81
C PHE A 74 13.32 4.84 4.23
N SER A 75 13.68 4.75 5.51
CA SER A 75 14.99 5.22 5.98
C SER A 75 16.05 4.14 5.82
N GLU A 76 17.32 4.51 6.03
CA GLU A 76 18.42 3.55 6.21
C GLU A 76 18.12 2.52 7.30
N ASN A 77 18.77 1.35 7.23
CA ASN A 77 18.63 0.25 8.18
C ASN A 77 17.18 -0.25 8.31
N THR A 78 16.53 -0.48 7.18
CA THR A 78 15.21 -1.12 7.11
C THR A 78 15.23 -2.41 6.29
N ILE A 79 14.16 -3.19 6.37
CA ILE A 79 14.04 -4.49 5.70
C ILE A 79 13.99 -4.43 4.16
N ILE A 80 13.95 -3.23 3.57
CA ILE A 80 14.02 -3.02 2.10
C ILE A 80 15.21 -2.13 1.68
N ASP A 81 16.17 -1.93 2.59
CA ASP A 81 17.43 -1.28 2.24
C ASP A 81 18.13 -2.05 1.10
N SER A 82 19.02 -1.37 0.38
CA SER A 82 19.92 -1.94 -0.62
C SER A 82 20.64 -3.23 -0.17
N LYS A 83 20.95 -3.35 1.12
CA LYS A 83 21.54 -4.57 1.72
C LYS A 83 20.59 -5.78 1.68
N TYR A 84 19.28 -5.56 1.66
CA TYR A 84 18.23 -6.58 1.69
C TYR A 84 17.41 -6.58 0.39
N SER A 85 18.11 -6.57 -0.74
CA SER A 85 17.52 -6.40 -2.07
C SER A 85 16.55 -7.51 -2.46
N ASN A 86 16.70 -8.74 -1.96
CA ASN A 86 15.76 -9.84 -2.25
C ASN A 86 14.34 -9.54 -1.75
N PHE A 87 14.20 -9.12 -0.49
CA PHE A 87 12.88 -8.81 0.05
C PHE A 87 12.27 -7.58 -0.63
N LYS A 88 13.08 -6.57 -0.93
CA LYS A 88 12.65 -5.42 -1.74
C LYS A 88 12.09 -5.87 -3.09
N GLN A 89 12.77 -6.78 -3.80
CA GLN A 89 12.29 -7.31 -5.08
C GLN A 89 10.93 -8.01 -4.95
N GLN A 90 10.68 -8.73 -3.85
CA GLN A 90 9.36 -9.33 -3.60
C GLN A 90 8.26 -8.28 -3.40
N VAL A 91 8.55 -7.19 -2.68
CA VAL A 91 7.61 -6.08 -2.43
C VAL A 91 7.30 -5.29 -3.71
N GLU A 92 8.26 -5.14 -4.60
CA GLU A 92 8.10 -4.41 -5.87
C GLU A 92 7.58 -5.31 -7.01
N ALA A 93 7.54 -6.63 -6.83
CA ALA A 93 7.17 -7.57 -7.88
C ALA A 93 5.66 -7.47 -8.22
N PRO A 94 5.29 -7.23 -9.49
CA PRO A 94 3.88 -7.21 -9.92
C PRO A 94 3.14 -8.55 -9.73
N SER A 95 3.88 -9.67 -9.67
CA SER A 95 3.34 -10.99 -9.35
C SER A 95 2.89 -11.11 -7.89
N ASN A 96 3.41 -10.28 -7.01
CA ASN A 96 3.04 -10.24 -5.59
C ASN A 96 2.09 -9.08 -5.30
N TYR A 97 2.38 -7.88 -5.84
CA TYR A 97 1.62 -6.65 -5.58
C TYR A 97 1.24 -5.99 -6.90
N GLY A 98 -0.03 -6.13 -7.30
CA GLY A 98 -0.52 -5.60 -8.57
C GLY A 98 -1.86 -6.23 -8.97
N PRO A 99 -2.51 -5.76 -10.05
CA PRO A 99 -3.83 -6.24 -10.47
C PRO A 99 -3.89 -7.76 -10.73
N ALA A 100 -2.77 -8.33 -11.17
CA ALA A 100 -2.62 -9.77 -11.45
C ALA A 100 -1.84 -10.53 -10.38
N GLY A 101 -1.39 -9.85 -9.32
CA GLY A 101 -0.57 -10.43 -8.27
C GLY A 101 -1.36 -11.20 -7.21
N ILE A 102 -0.68 -11.62 -6.15
CA ILE A 102 -1.31 -12.22 -4.97
C ILE A 102 -2.15 -11.17 -4.21
N TYR A 103 -1.55 -10.01 -3.92
CA TYR A 103 -2.23 -8.85 -3.34
C TYR A 103 -2.73 -7.91 -4.45
N LYS A 104 -4.05 -7.95 -4.72
CA LYS A 104 -4.69 -7.34 -5.90
C LYS A 104 -5.31 -5.97 -5.69
N LYS A 105 -5.08 -5.34 -4.54
CA LYS A 105 -5.75 -4.07 -4.17
C LYS A 105 -5.02 -2.82 -4.66
N VAL A 106 -3.85 -2.98 -5.26
CA VAL A 106 -2.99 -1.87 -5.71
C VAL A 106 -2.57 -2.09 -7.15
N GLN A 107 -2.27 -0.99 -7.82
CA GLN A 107 -1.69 -1.01 -9.16
C GLN A 107 -0.20 -1.38 -9.11
N ALA A 108 0.52 -0.85 -8.12
CA ALA A 108 1.94 -1.08 -7.87
C ALA A 108 2.33 -0.59 -6.46
N VAL A 109 3.53 -0.97 -6.03
CA VAL A 109 4.21 -0.40 -4.86
C VAL A 109 5.48 0.30 -5.36
N ASN A 110 5.58 1.60 -5.12
CA ASN A 110 6.77 2.37 -5.44
C ASN A 110 7.58 2.57 -4.16
N THR A 111 8.84 2.16 -4.15
CA THR A 111 9.73 2.43 -3.02
C THR A 111 10.63 3.64 -3.27
N ALA A 112 10.87 4.44 -2.24
CA ALA A 112 11.79 5.57 -2.30
C ALA A 112 12.58 5.70 -1.00
N ASN A 113 13.87 6.06 -1.11
CA ASN A 113 14.66 6.42 0.06
C ASN A 113 14.16 7.76 0.58
N ALA A 114 13.57 7.75 1.77
CA ALA A 114 12.95 8.87 2.45
C ALA A 114 13.80 9.38 3.62
N SER A 115 15.05 8.94 3.76
CA SER A 115 15.90 9.27 4.93
C SER A 115 16.04 10.79 5.15
N ALA A 116 16.23 11.57 4.08
CA ALA A 116 16.34 13.03 4.14
C ALA A 116 15.01 13.75 4.48
N ASP A 117 13.88 13.08 4.29
CA ASP A 117 12.57 13.58 4.68
C ASP A 117 12.24 13.20 6.13
N ILE A 118 12.74 12.07 6.63
CA ILE A 118 12.40 11.50 7.92
C ILE A 118 13.35 11.96 9.05
N LEU A 119 14.66 12.12 8.80
CA LEU A 119 15.65 12.38 9.86
C LEU A 119 16.19 13.81 9.81
N GLY A 120 16.05 14.57 10.90
CA GLY A 120 16.62 15.93 11.02
C GLY A 120 16.07 16.92 9.98
N SER A 121 14.83 16.69 9.54
CA SER A 121 14.25 17.31 8.36
C SER A 121 13.17 18.33 8.71
N PRO A 122 13.06 19.45 7.98
CA PRO A 122 12.00 20.43 8.19
C PRO A 122 10.65 20.00 7.62
N VAL A 123 10.58 18.89 6.87
CA VAL A 123 9.34 18.36 6.30
C VAL A 123 8.35 18.07 7.42
N THR A 124 7.15 18.62 7.37
CA THR A 124 6.12 18.40 8.39
C THR A 124 5.51 17.00 8.30
N ALA A 125 4.82 16.55 9.35
CA ALA A 125 4.07 15.29 9.32
C ALA A 125 3.01 15.24 8.20
N ALA A 126 2.39 16.37 7.87
CA ALA A 126 1.41 16.47 6.79
C ALA A 126 2.07 16.31 5.41
N GLU A 127 3.23 16.94 5.21
CA GLU A 127 4.00 16.78 3.97
C GLU A 127 4.55 15.36 3.83
N LEU A 128 4.99 14.73 4.91
CA LEU A 128 5.34 13.30 4.91
C LEU A 128 4.17 12.44 4.44
N LYS A 129 2.95 12.68 4.95
CA LYS A 129 1.76 11.91 4.53
C LYS A 129 1.33 12.16 3.09
N ALA A 130 1.56 13.36 2.59
CA ALA A 130 1.32 13.69 1.19
C ALA A 130 2.31 12.99 0.23
N ARG A 131 3.51 12.65 0.72
CA ARG A 131 4.56 11.98 -0.07
C ARG A 131 4.54 10.45 0.05
N TYR A 132 4.23 9.94 1.24
CA TYR A 132 4.35 8.52 1.57
C TYR A 132 3.10 8.00 2.28
N ASP A 133 2.57 6.89 1.77
CA ASP A 133 1.47 6.15 2.38
C ASP A 133 1.95 5.25 3.52
N VAL A 134 3.13 4.67 3.32
CA VAL A 134 3.80 3.80 4.29
C VAL A 134 5.23 4.27 4.50
N LEU A 135 5.69 4.31 5.75
CA LEU A 135 7.08 4.53 6.10
C LEU A 135 7.68 3.29 6.79
N LEU A 136 8.80 2.81 6.26
CA LEU A 136 9.69 1.90 6.97
C LEU A 136 10.76 2.73 7.68
N VAL A 137 10.82 2.65 9.01
CA VAL A 137 11.69 3.49 9.85
C VAL A 137 12.68 2.59 10.58
N GLY A 138 13.93 2.66 10.15
CA GLY A 138 15.06 1.93 10.73
C GLY A 138 15.56 2.61 11.99
N LEU A 139 15.54 1.88 13.11
CA LEU A 139 15.92 2.39 14.42
C LEU A 139 17.35 2.00 14.82
N PHE A 140 17.95 1.02 14.13
CA PHE A 140 19.34 0.62 14.37
C PHE A 140 20.32 1.75 14.08
N MET A 141 21.21 2.01 15.05
CA MET A 141 22.18 3.11 14.98
C MET A 141 21.58 4.49 14.67
N SER A 142 20.27 4.66 14.88
CA SER A 142 19.57 5.87 14.48
C SER A 142 19.88 7.05 15.40
N SER A 143 19.91 8.24 14.81
CA SER A 143 20.15 9.53 15.49
C SER A 143 18.87 10.36 15.66
N PHE A 144 17.70 9.71 15.63
CA PHE A 144 16.41 10.37 15.78
C PHE A 144 16.34 11.26 17.02
N THR A 145 15.93 12.50 16.83
CA THR A 145 15.65 13.41 17.94
C THR A 145 14.24 13.17 18.50
N ALA A 146 13.95 13.74 19.67
CA ALA A 146 12.58 13.75 20.20
C ALA A 146 11.60 14.45 19.24
N ALA A 147 12.05 15.49 18.53
CA ALA A 147 11.23 16.19 17.53
C ALA A 147 10.90 15.29 16.33
N ASP A 148 11.87 14.50 15.86
CA ASP A 148 11.62 13.53 14.79
C ASP A 148 10.62 12.45 15.24
N ALA A 149 10.76 11.95 16.46
CA ALA A 149 9.85 10.97 17.02
C ALA A 149 8.40 11.53 17.11
N ILE A 150 8.23 12.75 17.62
CA ILE A 150 6.92 13.42 17.67
C ILE A 150 6.32 13.52 16.27
N ARG A 151 7.11 13.95 15.29
CA ARG A 151 6.69 14.08 13.90
C ARG A 151 6.26 12.74 13.28
N LEU A 152 6.96 11.64 13.56
CA LEU A 152 6.56 10.30 13.11
C LEU A 152 5.22 9.87 13.73
N LYS A 153 4.97 10.20 15.00
CA LYS A 153 3.67 9.95 15.63
C LYS A 153 2.55 10.75 14.97
N GLU A 154 2.77 12.05 14.75
CA GLU A 154 1.82 12.91 14.05
C GLU A 154 1.52 12.42 12.62
N TYR A 155 2.52 11.87 11.92
CA TYR A 155 2.33 11.23 10.62
C TYR A 155 1.36 10.04 10.72
N ALA A 156 1.53 9.17 11.71
CA ALA A 156 0.63 8.04 11.94
C ALA A 156 -0.80 8.46 12.34
N GLU A 157 -0.92 9.51 13.17
CA GLU A 157 -2.21 10.09 13.56
C GLU A 157 -2.98 10.66 12.36
N ARG A 158 -2.26 11.16 11.35
CA ARG A 158 -2.80 11.65 10.07
C ARG A 158 -3.15 10.56 9.05
N GLY A 159 -3.07 9.29 9.44
CA GLY A 159 -3.38 8.17 8.54
C GLY A 159 -2.18 7.57 7.83
N GLY A 160 -0.97 8.02 8.17
CA GLY A 160 0.26 7.35 7.73
C GLY A 160 0.41 6.00 8.41
N VAL A 161 1.06 5.06 7.72
CA VAL A 161 1.33 3.72 8.25
C VAL A 161 2.82 3.55 8.45
N ILE A 162 3.24 2.96 9.56
CA ILE A 162 4.66 2.81 9.90
C ILE A 162 5.00 1.35 10.19
N LEU A 163 6.11 0.89 9.62
CA LEU A 163 6.85 -0.27 10.12
C LEU A 163 8.13 0.22 10.80
N LEU A 164 8.17 0.11 12.13
CA LEU A 164 9.38 0.34 12.91
C LEU A 164 10.28 -0.89 12.78
N VAL A 165 11.50 -0.69 12.29
CA VAL A 165 12.49 -1.76 12.12
C VAL A 165 13.59 -1.54 13.14
N CYS A 166 13.51 -2.26 14.26
CA CYS A 166 14.60 -2.32 15.22
C CYS A 166 15.70 -3.26 14.71
N ASP A 167 16.87 -3.14 15.32
CA ASP A 167 17.91 -4.15 15.28
C ASP A 167 18.82 -3.93 16.48
N HIS A 168 19.44 -5.01 16.95
CA HIS A 168 20.52 -5.01 17.92
C HIS A 168 20.27 -4.13 19.15
N SER A 169 21.33 -3.55 19.72
CA SER A 169 21.21 -2.70 20.91
C SER A 169 20.53 -1.35 20.60
N PRO A 170 19.61 -0.87 21.46
CA PRO A 170 18.97 0.44 21.34
C PRO A 170 19.98 1.58 21.31
N THR A 171 19.76 2.54 20.42
CA THR A 171 20.34 3.89 20.52
C THR A 171 19.38 4.86 21.21
N ALA A 172 19.89 6.04 21.59
CA ALA A 172 19.03 7.13 22.05
C ALA A 172 17.93 7.48 21.04
N GLY A 173 18.23 7.43 19.74
CA GLY A 173 17.24 7.64 18.68
C GLY A 173 16.14 6.57 18.66
N ALA A 174 16.52 5.30 18.76
CA ALA A 174 15.55 4.20 18.88
C ALA A 174 14.64 4.38 20.11
N ILE A 175 15.23 4.74 21.26
CA ILE A 175 14.49 4.98 22.50
C ILE A 175 13.51 6.14 22.34
N ASN A 176 13.93 7.26 21.74
CA ASN A 176 13.05 8.41 21.48
C ASN A 176 11.81 7.99 20.69
N VAL A 177 11.99 7.24 19.61
CA VAL A 177 10.89 6.79 18.76
C VAL A 177 9.99 5.79 19.50
N LEU A 178 10.56 4.74 20.10
CA LEU A 178 9.77 3.71 20.78
C LEU A 178 8.96 4.28 21.95
N GLN A 179 9.54 5.15 22.77
CA GLN A 179 8.84 5.79 23.89
C GLN A 179 7.75 6.75 23.42
N GLN A 180 7.95 7.45 22.30
CA GLN A 180 6.91 8.30 21.70
C GLN A 180 5.67 7.49 21.28
N PHE A 181 5.88 6.24 20.86
CA PHE A 181 4.84 5.26 20.58
C PHE A 181 4.37 4.47 21.81
N GLY A 182 4.80 4.85 23.01
CA GLY A 182 4.27 4.33 24.28
C GLY A 182 4.95 3.07 24.82
N HIS A 183 6.10 2.67 24.27
CA HIS A 183 6.89 1.58 24.87
C HIS A 183 7.46 2.02 26.21
N VAL A 184 7.52 1.10 27.18
CA VAL A 184 7.85 1.41 28.58
C VAL A 184 9.04 0.58 29.09
N GLY A 185 9.56 1.01 30.25
CA GLY A 185 10.65 0.32 30.94
C GLY A 185 12.02 0.58 30.32
N THR A 186 12.98 -0.24 30.73
CA THR A 186 14.38 -0.13 30.27
C THR A 186 14.57 -0.88 28.95
N LEU A 187 14.73 -0.12 27.87
CA LEU A 187 15.02 -0.64 26.53
C LEU A 187 16.54 -0.67 26.36
N THR A 188 17.22 -1.75 26.78
CA THR A 188 18.69 -1.88 26.68
C THR A 188 19.18 -3.25 26.21
N GLY A 189 18.29 -4.24 26.09
CA GLY A 189 18.71 -5.60 25.81
C GLY A 189 19.00 -5.86 24.33
N THR A 190 19.82 -6.88 24.08
CA THR A 190 20.20 -7.33 22.73
C THR A 190 20.31 -8.85 22.66
N PHE A 191 20.00 -9.42 21.50
CA PHE A 191 20.23 -10.81 21.13
C PHE A 191 21.25 -10.90 20.00
N ALA A 192 22.54 -10.89 20.33
CA ALA A 192 23.62 -10.82 19.35
C ALA A 192 23.82 -12.12 18.51
N GLN A 193 23.14 -13.21 18.83
CA GLN A 193 23.33 -14.52 18.19
C GLN A 193 22.25 -14.81 17.15
N SER A 194 22.52 -15.73 16.22
CA SER A 194 21.48 -16.31 15.36
C SER A 194 20.44 -17.04 16.21
N TYR A 195 19.19 -16.98 15.77
CA TYR A 195 18.08 -17.59 16.49
C TYR A 195 17.04 -18.19 15.54
N THR A 196 16.15 -18.99 16.10
CA THR A 196 14.90 -19.38 15.47
C THR A 196 13.76 -19.03 16.42
N GLY A 197 12.98 -18.03 16.04
CA GLY A 197 11.73 -17.68 16.68
C GLY A 197 10.56 -18.39 16.01
N VAL A 198 9.36 -18.01 16.40
CA VAL A 198 8.12 -18.60 15.90
C VAL A 198 7.06 -17.52 15.76
N SER A 199 6.30 -17.55 14.68
CA SER A 199 5.10 -16.73 14.55
C SER A 199 3.97 -17.24 15.44
N SER A 200 3.07 -16.35 15.84
CA SER A 200 1.92 -16.72 16.68
C SER A 200 0.99 -17.67 15.94
N THR A 201 0.34 -18.57 16.69
CA THR A 201 -0.71 -19.47 16.17
C THR A 201 -2.11 -18.90 16.35
N THR A 202 -2.25 -17.77 17.05
CA THR A 202 -3.55 -17.16 17.38
C THR A 202 -3.64 -15.70 16.94
N GLU A 203 -2.51 -15.06 16.65
CA GLU A 203 -2.43 -13.67 16.23
C GLU A 203 -1.75 -13.60 14.87
N TYR A 204 -2.44 -13.06 13.88
CA TYR A 204 -1.90 -12.86 12.53
C TYR A 204 -2.55 -11.63 11.89
N LEU A 205 -1.86 -11.05 10.90
CA LEU A 205 -2.26 -9.78 10.29
C LEU A 205 -3.25 -9.98 9.14
N ASN A 206 -2.96 -10.92 8.25
CA ASN A 206 -3.82 -11.40 7.16
C ASN A 206 -3.24 -12.72 6.62
N THR A 207 -3.83 -13.25 5.55
CA THR A 207 -3.45 -14.51 4.92
C THR A 207 -3.34 -14.39 3.39
N TYR A 208 -3.06 -13.20 2.83
CA TYR A 208 -3.05 -13.00 1.38
C TYR A 208 -2.03 -13.93 0.68
N PHE A 209 -0.85 -14.09 1.28
CA PHE A 209 0.22 -14.95 0.76
C PHE A 209 0.16 -16.38 1.30
N GLY A 210 -0.87 -16.71 2.09
CA GLY A 210 -1.02 -18.01 2.74
C GLY A 210 -1.00 -17.93 4.26
N ASP A 211 -1.09 -19.10 4.90
CA ASP A 211 -1.04 -19.23 6.35
C ASP A 211 0.40 -19.09 6.86
N SER A 212 0.60 -18.14 7.79
CA SER A 212 1.89 -17.89 8.46
C SER A 212 1.82 -18.21 9.95
N SER A 213 0.90 -19.07 10.39
CA SER A 213 0.70 -19.42 11.80
C SER A 213 1.71 -20.46 12.28
N GLY A 214 2.40 -20.22 13.39
CA GLY A 214 3.31 -21.19 14.01
C GLY A 214 4.55 -21.56 13.18
N ILE A 215 4.94 -20.74 12.22
CA ILE A 215 6.09 -21.01 11.36
C ILE A 215 7.40 -20.61 12.04
N PRO A 216 8.53 -21.28 11.75
CA PRO A 216 9.83 -20.85 12.22
C PRO A 216 10.26 -19.56 11.53
N LEU A 217 10.83 -18.63 12.31
CA LEU A 217 11.38 -17.36 11.83
C LEU A 217 12.86 -17.28 12.22
N LYS A 218 13.74 -17.20 11.22
CA LYS A 218 15.20 -17.14 11.40
C LYS A 218 15.68 -15.70 11.28
N GLY A 219 16.58 -15.35 12.19
CA GLY A 219 17.21 -14.03 12.23
C GLY A 219 18.51 -14.07 13.03
N SER A 220 19.08 -12.91 13.25
CA SER A 220 20.32 -12.74 14.03
C SER A 220 20.46 -11.29 14.47
N GLY A 221 20.91 -11.06 15.71
CA GLY A 221 21.21 -9.70 16.15
C GLY A 221 20.00 -8.90 16.63
N ALA A 222 18.92 -9.53 17.09
CA ALA A 222 17.67 -8.84 17.42
C ALA A 222 17.74 -7.87 18.61
N PHE A 223 16.90 -6.85 18.58
CA PHE A 223 16.55 -6.00 19.71
C PHE A 223 15.78 -6.80 20.78
N ALA A 224 16.25 -6.80 22.03
CA ALA A 224 15.52 -7.50 23.08
C ALA A 224 14.38 -6.64 23.64
N ILE A 225 13.16 -7.11 23.44
CA ILE A 225 11.96 -6.50 24.02
C ILE A 225 10.97 -7.58 24.46
N SER A 226 10.41 -7.40 25.64
CA SER A 226 9.38 -8.29 26.19
C SER A 226 7.98 -7.74 25.99
N ALA A 227 6.96 -8.60 26.07
CA ALA A 227 5.57 -8.19 25.96
C ALA A 227 5.15 -7.14 27.01
N ALA A 228 5.77 -7.15 28.20
CA ALA A 228 5.49 -6.20 29.28
C ALA A 228 5.98 -4.77 28.97
N GLN A 229 6.82 -4.60 27.96
CA GLN A 229 7.36 -3.30 27.54
C GLN A 229 6.56 -2.69 26.38
N LEU A 230 5.61 -3.45 25.83
CA LEU A 230 4.77 -2.98 24.73
C LEU A 230 3.64 -2.08 25.25
N PRO A 231 3.19 -1.09 24.45
CA PRO A 231 2.00 -0.30 24.78
C PRO A 231 0.76 -1.18 24.97
N ALA A 232 -0.19 -0.71 25.79
CA ALA A 232 -1.46 -1.41 25.99
C ALA A 232 -2.22 -1.59 24.65
N GLY A 233 -2.78 -2.77 24.43
CA GLY A 233 -3.48 -3.13 23.18
C GLY A 233 -2.56 -3.58 22.05
N SER A 234 -1.25 -3.73 22.29
CA SER A 234 -0.34 -4.35 21.33
C SER A 234 -0.65 -5.84 21.14
N ARG A 235 -0.51 -6.35 19.92
CA ARG A 235 -0.66 -7.79 19.60
C ARG A 235 0.71 -8.36 19.26
N VAL A 236 1.07 -9.46 19.91
CA VAL A 236 2.34 -10.17 19.67
C VAL A 236 2.15 -11.14 18.50
N LEU A 237 2.87 -10.88 17.41
CA LEU A 237 2.76 -11.63 16.15
C LEU A 237 3.82 -12.72 16.01
N ALA A 238 4.96 -12.55 16.70
CA ALA A 238 6.04 -13.52 16.71
C ALA A 238 6.92 -13.34 17.95
N THR A 239 7.60 -14.41 18.37
CA THR A 239 8.51 -14.41 19.53
C THR A 239 9.79 -15.19 19.30
N VAL A 240 10.81 -14.88 20.10
CA VAL A 240 12.02 -15.67 20.29
C VAL A 240 12.26 -15.85 21.79
N GLY A 241 12.03 -17.07 22.29
CA GLY A 241 11.96 -17.32 23.72
C GLY A 241 10.90 -16.41 24.38
N THR A 242 11.33 -15.58 25.34
CA THR A 242 10.45 -14.63 26.05
C THR A 242 10.36 -13.25 25.39
N ASN A 243 11.04 -13.04 24.26
CA ASN A 243 11.11 -11.74 23.59
C ASN A 243 10.20 -11.72 22.38
N VAL A 244 9.75 -10.53 22.03
CA VAL A 244 8.84 -10.28 20.92
C VAL A 244 9.66 -9.99 19.68
N LEU A 245 9.36 -10.68 18.58
CA LEU A 245 10.00 -10.49 17.28
C LEU A 245 9.24 -9.51 16.39
N ALA A 246 7.90 -9.57 16.40
CA ALA A 246 7.03 -8.71 15.62
C ALA A 246 5.74 -8.43 16.40
N TRP A 247 5.24 -7.20 16.34
CA TRP A 247 4.02 -6.80 17.04
C TRP A 247 3.31 -5.63 16.37
N THR A 248 2.00 -5.55 16.57
CA THR A 248 1.27 -4.29 16.35
C THR A 248 1.45 -3.40 17.56
N VAL A 249 1.63 -2.10 17.36
CA VAL A 249 1.80 -1.12 18.44
C VAL A 249 0.42 -0.63 18.89
N GLY A 250 0.07 -0.89 20.14
CA GLY A 250 -1.19 -0.49 20.74
C GLY A 250 -1.42 1.03 20.73
N GLY A 251 -2.68 1.45 20.65
CA GLY A 251 -3.05 2.88 20.63
C GLY A 251 -2.77 3.60 19.32
N THR A 252 -2.37 2.90 18.26
CA THR A 252 -2.04 3.49 16.95
C THR A 252 -3.10 3.27 15.87
N LEU A 253 -4.31 2.81 16.26
CA LEU A 253 -5.38 2.43 15.34
C LEU A 253 -4.89 1.47 14.25
N ASP A 254 -4.09 0.48 14.66
CA ASP A 254 -3.54 -0.56 13.78
C ASP A 254 -2.54 -0.08 12.72
N ARG A 255 -2.10 1.19 12.76
CA ARG A 255 -1.23 1.81 11.75
C ARG A 255 0.25 1.64 11.98
N VAL A 256 0.67 1.16 13.15
CA VAL A 256 2.09 0.97 13.45
C VAL A 256 2.34 -0.49 13.80
N VAL A 257 3.25 -1.10 13.04
CA VAL A 257 3.81 -2.42 13.31
C VAL A 257 5.28 -2.22 13.62
N ALA A 258 5.85 -3.12 14.41
CA ALA A 258 7.27 -3.11 14.71
C ALA A 258 7.85 -4.51 14.61
N VAL A 259 9.11 -4.59 14.18
CA VAL A 259 9.93 -5.79 14.21
C VAL A 259 11.19 -5.52 15.01
N SER A 260 11.62 -6.52 15.77
CA SER A 260 12.81 -6.42 16.63
C SER A 260 14.13 -6.60 15.87
N ASP A 261 14.08 -7.15 14.64
CA ASP A 261 15.26 -7.56 13.89
C ASP A 261 15.07 -7.30 12.40
N ILE A 262 16.01 -6.55 11.84
CA ILE A 262 16.10 -6.27 10.40
C ILE A 262 16.53 -7.51 9.61
N ASN A 263 17.30 -8.42 10.21
CA ASN A 263 17.87 -9.59 9.56
C ASN A 263 16.82 -10.72 9.37
N LEU A 264 15.56 -10.52 9.77
CA LEU A 264 14.44 -11.36 9.35
C LEU A 264 14.30 -11.44 7.81
N VAL A 265 14.82 -10.47 7.06
CA VAL A 265 14.86 -10.54 5.60
C VAL A 265 16.16 -11.11 5.02
N SER A 266 17.07 -11.58 5.87
CA SER A 266 18.37 -12.13 5.44
C SER A 266 18.40 -13.66 5.33
N TYR A 267 17.39 -14.35 5.85
CA TYR A 267 17.32 -15.80 5.87
C TYR A 267 16.10 -16.28 5.11
N ASP A 268 16.27 -17.33 4.30
CA ASP A 268 15.18 -17.99 3.57
C ASP A 268 14.35 -17.02 2.69
N ILE A 269 14.96 -15.91 2.22
CA ILE A 269 14.36 -14.96 1.27
C ILE A 269 15.15 -15.00 -0.05
N THR A 270 14.50 -15.44 -1.14
CA THR A 270 15.16 -15.52 -2.45
C THR A 270 14.26 -15.14 -3.62
N GLY A 271 14.86 -14.53 -4.65
CA GLY A 271 14.14 -14.18 -5.88
C GLY A 271 12.93 -13.26 -5.64
N THR A 272 11.94 -13.38 -6.52
CA THR A 272 10.71 -12.57 -6.49
C THR A 272 9.48 -13.37 -6.05
N ALA A 273 9.55 -14.70 -6.01
CA ALA A 273 8.47 -15.52 -5.51
C ALA A 273 8.37 -15.41 -3.98
N VAL A 274 7.18 -15.72 -3.46
CA VAL A 274 6.93 -15.88 -2.01
C VAL A 274 6.60 -17.35 -1.82
N ASP A 275 7.59 -18.14 -1.40
CA ASP A 275 7.52 -19.60 -1.35
C ASP A 275 7.91 -20.20 0.01
N THR A 276 8.66 -19.47 0.85
CA THR A 276 8.96 -19.91 2.21
C THR A 276 7.94 -19.39 3.21
N GLY A 277 7.76 -20.09 4.33
CA GLY A 277 6.91 -19.60 5.42
C GLY A 277 7.34 -18.20 5.88
N GLN A 278 8.65 -17.97 6.01
CA GLN A 278 9.19 -16.68 6.43
C GLN A 278 8.86 -15.56 5.44
N GLU A 279 8.96 -15.82 4.14
CA GLU A 279 8.51 -14.89 3.10
C GLU A 279 7.01 -14.62 3.19
N VAL A 280 6.18 -15.65 3.43
CA VAL A 280 4.73 -15.52 3.60
C VAL A 280 4.41 -14.63 4.81
N PHE A 281 5.07 -14.82 5.95
CA PHE A 281 4.88 -13.99 7.14
C PHE A 281 5.22 -12.52 6.87
N LEU A 282 6.37 -12.25 6.26
CA LEU A 282 6.83 -10.89 5.98
C LEU A 282 5.97 -10.21 4.91
N ASN A 283 5.53 -10.93 3.87
CA ASN A 283 4.65 -10.38 2.85
C ASN A 283 3.21 -10.18 3.35
N ASN A 284 2.69 -11.05 4.22
CA ASN A 284 1.43 -10.79 4.92
C ASN A 284 1.55 -9.52 5.78
N MET A 285 2.68 -9.28 6.44
CA MET A 285 2.91 -8.02 7.16
C MET A 285 2.90 -6.81 6.23
N MET A 286 3.60 -6.86 5.09
CA MET A 286 3.58 -5.75 4.12
C MET A 286 2.19 -5.50 3.54
N ALA A 287 1.47 -6.55 3.15
CA ALA A 287 0.10 -6.44 2.66
C ALA A 287 -0.85 -5.85 3.70
N TYR A 288 -0.64 -6.14 4.99
CA TYR A 288 -1.38 -5.53 6.07
C TYR A 288 -1.12 -4.02 6.15
N LEU A 289 0.14 -3.59 6.07
CA LEU A 289 0.48 -2.16 6.08
C LEU A 289 -0.20 -1.44 4.91
N PHE A 290 -0.23 -2.06 3.73
CA PHE A 290 -0.94 -1.53 2.57
C PHE A 290 -2.44 -1.45 2.78
N ASP A 291 -3.07 -2.48 3.36
CA ASP A 291 -4.48 -2.43 3.73
C ASP A 291 -4.79 -1.27 4.68
N GLN A 292 -3.92 -0.99 5.66
CA GLN A 292 -4.12 0.14 6.58
C GLN A 292 -3.95 1.50 5.88
N ALA A 293 -3.02 1.59 4.93
CA ALA A 293 -2.81 2.81 4.16
C ALA A 293 -4.03 3.11 3.27
N LEU A 294 -4.61 2.08 2.64
CA LEU A 294 -5.78 2.21 1.78
C LEU A 294 -7.06 2.57 2.54
N LYS A 295 -7.18 2.24 3.84
CA LYS A 295 -8.30 2.70 4.68
C LYS A 295 -8.26 4.19 4.98
N SER A 296 -7.10 4.82 4.82
CA SER A 296 -6.86 6.22 5.15
C SER A 296 -6.76 7.11 3.91
N ALA A 297 -6.97 6.55 2.71
CA ALA A 297 -6.97 7.24 1.42
C ALA A 297 -8.34 7.84 1.07
#